data_AF-A0A523CI96-F1
#
_entry.id   AF-A0A523CI96-F1
#
_cell.length_a   1.000
_cell.length_b   1.000
_cell.length_c   1.000
_cell.angle_alpha   90.00
_cell.angle_beta   90.00
_cell.angle_gamma   90.00
#
_symmetry.space_group_name_H-M   'P 1'
#
loop_
_entity.id
_entity.type
_entity.pdbx_description
1 polymer ?
#
loop_
_entity_poly.entity_id
_entity_poly.type
_entity_poly.pdbx_seq_one_letter_code
_entity_poly.pdbx_strand_id
1 'polypeptide(L)'
;MTEEKMKKMYSLKEVAELTQTKPQTWRVWVMRGKSPILYVKMGKIIRFPATEVERLLAGRPATRRVGRPSKEELAAREREKRFEFEEANNDAA
;
A
#
# COMPACT_ATOMS: atom_id res chain seq x y z
N MET A 1 -10.27 -14.11 13.44
CA MET A 1 -8.89 -14.14 12.93
C MET A 1 -7.96 -13.95 14.12
N THR A 2 -7.19 -14.95 14.50
CA THR A 2 -6.31 -14.92 15.69
C THR A 2 -5.10 -14.02 15.46
N GLU A 3 -4.70 -13.25 16.48
CA GLU A 3 -3.57 -12.31 16.46
C GLU A 3 -2.24 -12.94 16.00
N GLU A 4 -2.06 -14.25 16.14
CA GLU A 4 -0.88 -14.96 15.65
C GLU A 4 -0.70 -14.86 14.13
N LYS A 5 -1.79 -14.83 13.35
CA LYS A 5 -1.69 -14.65 11.90
C LYS A 5 -1.19 -13.25 11.52
N MET A 6 -1.42 -12.24 12.37
CA MET A 6 -0.93 -10.89 12.13
C MET A 6 0.57 -10.75 12.33
N LYS A 7 1.22 -11.66 13.06
CA LYS A 7 2.68 -11.62 13.31
C LYS A 7 3.51 -12.40 12.30
N LYS A 8 2.91 -13.30 11.51
CA LYS A 8 3.68 -14.10 10.54
C LYS A 8 4.19 -13.21 9.41
N MET A 9 5.51 -13.20 9.22
CA MET A 9 6.20 -12.43 8.20
C MET A 9 7.03 -13.32 7.30
N TYR A 10 6.84 -13.19 5.99
CA TYR A 10 7.62 -13.89 4.98
C TYR A 10 8.81 -13.04 4.52
N SER A 11 9.91 -13.69 4.25
CA SER A 11 11.05 -13.14 3.53
C SER A 11 10.74 -13.03 2.04
N LEU A 12 11.57 -12.27 1.32
CA LEU A 12 11.47 -12.16 -0.12
C LEU A 12 11.59 -13.51 -0.83
N LYS A 13 12.43 -14.43 -0.33
CA LYS A 13 12.61 -15.76 -0.91
C LYS A 13 11.34 -16.61 -0.75
N GLU A 14 10.75 -16.60 0.45
CA GLU A 14 9.52 -17.35 0.73
C GLU A 14 8.35 -16.82 -0.10
N VAL A 15 8.21 -15.50 -0.26
CA VAL A 15 7.16 -14.93 -1.13
C VAL A 15 7.39 -15.32 -2.58
N ALA A 16 8.64 -15.29 -3.05
CA ALA A 16 8.98 -15.72 -4.40
C ALA A 16 8.61 -17.19 -4.65
N GLU A 17 8.87 -18.07 -3.69
CA GLU A 17 8.47 -19.49 -3.74
C GLU A 17 6.94 -19.64 -3.77
N LEU A 18 6.23 -18.94 -2.88
CA LEU A 18 4.76 -18.99 -2.81
C LEU A 18 4.08 -18.49 -4.08
N THR A 19 4.61 -17.44 -4.71
CA THR A 19 4.06 -16.90 -5.96
C THR A 19 4.69 -17.51 -7.21
N GLN A 20 5.46 -18.60 -7.08
CA GLN A 20 6.15 -19.28 -8.17
C GLN A 20 6.93 -18.32 -9.09
N THR A 21 7.54 -17.30 -8.50
CA THR A 21 8.24 -16.23 -9.19
C THR A 21 9.71 -16.23 -8.80
N LYS A 22 10.61 -15.79 -9.68
CA LYS A 22 12.05 -15.72 -9.34
C LYS A 22 12.31 -14.68 -8.23
N PRO A 23 13.18 -14.96 -7.24
CA PRO A 23 13.54 -13.98 -6.21
C PRO A 23 14.12 -12.68 -6.77
N GLN A 24 14.86 -12.71 -7.90
CA GLN A 24 15.34 -11.47 -8.52
C GLN A 24 14.19 -10.57 -8.99
N THR A 25 13.10 -11.13 -9.52
CA THR A 25 11.94 -10.34 -9.96
C THR A 25 11.33 -9.58 -8.79
N TRP A 26 11.10 -10.26 -7.67
CA TRP A 26 10.60 -9.63 -6.44
C TRP A 26 11.54 -8.54 -5.92
N ARG A 27 12.85 -8.78 -5.96
CA ARG A 27 13.85 -7.78 -5.59
C ARG A 27 13.76 -6.53 -6.46
N VAL A 28 13.64 -6.70 -7.78
CA VAL A 28 13.47 -5.59 -8.73
C VAL A 28 12.18 -4.82 -8.47
N TRP A 29 11.06 -5.50 -8.23
CA TRP A 29 9.79 -4.84 -7.91
C TRP A 29 9.86 -4.01 -6.64
N VAL A 30 10.46 -4.55 -5.58
CA VAL A 30 10.64 -3.83 -4.31
C VAL A 30 11.54 -2.61 -4.51
N MET A 31 12.70 -2.77 -5.17
CA MET A 31 13.63 -1.65 -5.40
C MET A 31 13.03 -0.54 -6.28
N ARG A 32 12.18 -0.90 -7.26
CA ARG A 32 11.50 0.05 -8.13
C ARG A 32 10.22 0.64 -7.54
N GLY A 33 9.84 0.26 -6.31
CA GLY A 33 8.59 0.69 -5.69
C GLY A 33 7.33 0.16 -6.39
N LYS A 34 7.46 -0.89 -7.20
CA LYS A 34 6.37 -1.53 -7.97
C LYS A 34 5.93 -2.86 -7.36
N SER A 35 6.15 -3.06 -6.06
CA SER A 35 5.73 -4.30 -5.39
C SER A 35 4.20 -4.39 -5.41
N PRO A 36 3.63 -5.56 -5.77
CA PRO A 36 2.18 -5.73 -5.86
C PRO A 36 1.50 -5.75 -4.49
N ILE A 37 2.27 -5.88 -3.39
CA ILE A 37 1.78 -5.91 -2.01
C ILE A 37 2.61 -5.02 -1.10
N LEU A 38 2.08 -4.73 0.09
CA LEU A 38 2.82 -3.99 1.10
C LEU A 38 3.94 -4.84 1.70
N TYR A 39 5.04 -4.16 2.05
CA TYR A 39 6.20 -4.75 2.70
C TYR A 39 6.75 -3.80 3.77
N VAL A 40 7.42 -4.39 4.76
CA VAL A 40 8.13 -3.67 5.81
C VAL A 40 9.62 -3.76 5.51
N LYS A 41 10.30 -2.62 5.51
CA LYS A 41 11.75 -2.53 5.34
C LYS A 41 12.40 -2.16 6.68
N MET A 42 13.23 -3.06 7.20
CA MET A 42 14.01 -2.87 8.42
C MET A 42 15.49 -2.86 8.04
N GLY A 43 16.01 -1.66 7.74
CA GLY A 43 17.36 -1.52 7.19
C GLY A 43 17.52 -2.21 5.83
N LYS A 44 18.34 -3.26 5.77
CA LYS A 44 18.56 -4.09 4.57
C LYS A 44 17.59 -5.28 4.45
N ILE A 45 16.81 -5.55 5.49
CA ILE A 45 15.89 -6.69 5.53
C ILE A 45 14.52 -6.25 5.02
N ILE A 46 13.94 -7.03 4.12
CA ILE A 46 12.57 -6.86 3.60
C ILE A 46 11.72 -8.00 4.12
N ARG A 47 10.57 -7.68 4.71
CA ARG A 47 9.57 -8.63 5.20
C ARG A 47 8.19 -8.31 4.64
N PHE A 48 7.42 -9.35 4.37
CA PHE A 48 6.07 -9.28 3.83
C PHE A 48 5.09 -9.84 4.87
N PRO A 49 4.08 -9.07 5.30
CA PRO A 49 3.04 -9.58 6.20
C PRO A 49 2.29 -10.75 5.55
N ALA A 50 1.99 -11.80 6.31
CA ALA A 50 1.26 -12.96 5.80
C ALA A 50 -0.10 -12.60 5.21
N THR A 51 -0.81 -11.65 5.82
CA THR A 51 -2.10 -11.14 5.35
C THR A 51 -2.04 -10.57 3.93
N GLU A 52 -0.95 -9.89 3.59
CA GLU A 52 -0.74 -9.31 2.26
C GLU A 52 -0.38 -10.39 1.22
N VAL A 53 0.45 -11.36 1.62
CA VAL A 53 0.82 -12.49 0.76
C VAL A 53 -0.41 -13.37 0.46
N GLU A 54 -1.22 -13.68 1.48
CA GLU A 54 -2.47 -14.44 1.30
C GLU A 54 -3.45 -13.71 0.38
N ARG A 55 -3.56 -12.38 0.48
CA ARG A 55 -4.39 -11.58 -0.42
C ARG A 55 -3.93 -11.65 -1.86
N LEU A 56 -2.62 -11.54 -2.09
CA LEU A 56 -2.04 -11.67 -3.43
C LEU A 56 -2.33 -13.04 -4.04
N LEU A 57 -2.14 -14.11 -3.27
CA LEU A 57 -2.44 -15.48 -3.71
C LEU A 57 -3.94 -15.68 -3.99
N ALA A 58 -4.80 -15.00 -3.24
CA ALA A 58 -6.24 -14.99 -3.48
C ALA A 58 -6.68 -14.08 -4.65
N GLY A 59 -5.75 -13.45 -5.36
CA GLY A 59 -6.04 -12.51 -6.46
C GLY A 59 -6.71 -11.21 -6.02
N ARG A 60 -6.68 -10.88 -4.72
CA ARG A 60 -7.27 -9.65 -4.19
C ARG A 60 -6.26 -8.49 -4.29
N PRO A 61 -6.67 -7.29 -4.72
CA PRO A 61 -5.77 -6.15 -4.80
C PRO A 61 -5.22 -5.79 -3.41
N ALA A 62 -3.96 -5.34 -3.35
CA ALA A 62 -3.35 -4.90 -2.09
C ALA A 62 -4.21 -3.83 -1.42
N THR A 63 -4.37 -3.92 -0.09
CA THR A 63 -5.02 -2.82 0.61
C THR A 63 -4.15 -1.60 0.48
N ARG A 64 -4.74 -0.58 -0.12
CA ARG A 64 -4.32 0.81 -0.13
C ARG A 64 -3.51 1.17 1.13
N ARG A 65 -2.33 1.76 0.95
CA ARG A 65 -1.50 2.27 2.06
C ARG A 65 -2.36 3.16 2.94
N VAL A 66 -2.44 2.84 4.24
CA VAL A 66 -3.05 3.69 5.26
C VAL A 66 -2.42 5.09 5.15
N GLY A 67 -3.21 6.12 4.88
CA GLY A 67 -2.77 7.51 4.73
C GLY A 67 -2.69 8.08 3.31
N ARG A 68 -2.83 7.28 2.23
CA ARG A 68 -3.03 7.85 0.88
C ARG A 68 -4.52 8.17 0.71
N PRO A 69 -4.97 9.41 0.46
CA PRO A 69 -6.39 9.73 0.31
C PRO A 69 -7.02 9.11 -0.94
N SER A 70 -8.33 8.83 -0.92
CA SER A 70 -9.08 8.18 -1.99
C SER A 70 -9.37 9.18 -3.07
N LYS A 71 -9.74 8.71 -4.26
CA LYS A 71 -10.15 9.64 -5.31
C LYS A 71 -11.33 10.49 -4.83
N GLU A 72 -12.21 9.91 -4.03
CA GLU A 72 -13.34 10.59 -3.39
C GLU A 72 -12.89 11.56 -2.30
N GLU A 73 -11.95 11.18 -1.42
CA GLU A 73 -11.40 12.09 -0.40
C GLU A 73 -10.58 13.23 -1.01
N LEU A 74 -9.89 12.99 -2.12
CA LEU A 74 -9.20 14.03 -2.89
C LEU A 74 -10.20 14.99 -3.52
N ALA A 75 -11.25 14.47 -4.16
CA ALA A 75 -12.30 15.29 -4.76
C ALA A 75 -13.08 16.10 -3.71
N ALA A 76 -13.32 15.53 -2.51
CA ALA A 76 -13.92 16.25 -1.39
C ALA A 76 -13.02 17.41 -0.91
N ARG A 77 -11.71 17.15 -0.72
CA ARG A 77 -10.74 18.20 -0.38
C ARG A 77 -10.62 19.30 -1.44
N GLU A 78 -10.71 18.94 -2.72
CA GLU A 78 -10.69 19.93 -3.81
C GLU A 78 -11.96 20.80 -3.80
N ARG A 79 -13.13 20.24 -3.47
CA ARG A 79 -14.36 21.03 -3.30
C ARG A 79 -14.29 21.97 -2.10
N GLU A 80 -13.83 21.50 -0.94
CA GLU A 80 -13.66 22.35 0.25
C GLU A 80 -12.73 23.52 -0.03
N LYS A 81 -11.56 23.27 -0.64
CA LYS A 81 -10.64 24.35 -1.02
C LYS A 81 -11.23 25.34 -2.01
N ARG A 82 -12.07 24.87 -2.93
CA ARG A 82 -12.72 25.74 -3.92
C ARG A 82 -13.76 26.63 -3.25
N PHE A 83 -14.53 26.07 -2.32
CA PHE A 83 -15.51 26.80 -1.54
C PHE A 83 -14.85 27.86 -0.64
N GLU A 84 -13.79 27.49 0.10
CA GLU A 84 -13.01 28.44 0.91
C GLU A 84 -12.42 29.59 0.08
N PHE A 85 -11.94 29.31 -1.14
CA PHE A 85 -11.41 30.34 -2.04
C PHE A 85 -12.50 31.26 -2.60
N GLU A 86 -13.69 30.73 -2.90
CA GLU A 86 -14.82 31.53 -3.38
C GLU A 86 -15.42 32.38 -2.25
N GLU A 87 -15.51 31.84 -1.03
CA GLU A 87 -15.98 32.55 0.16
C GLU A 87 -15.03 33.70 0.56
N ALA A 88 -13.71 33.43 0.58
CA ALA A 88 -12.70 34.44 0.89
C ALA A 88 -12.61 35.60 -0.12
N ASN A 89 -13.00 35.38 -1.39
CA ASN A 89 -13.04 36.44 -2.39
C ASN A 89 -14.37 37.22 -2.39
N ASN A 90 -15.45 36.64 -1.86
CA ASN A 90 -16.75 37.28 -1.81
C ASN A 90 -16.91 38.19 -0.57
N ASP A 91 -16.16 37.92 0.52
CA ASP A 91 -16.05 38.81 1.69
C ASP A 91 -15.06 39.99 1.47
N ALA A 92 -14.29 39.97 0.39
CA ALA A 92 -13.32 41.01 0.05
C ALA A 92 -13.81 42.03 -1.01
N ALA A 93 -15.06 41.91 -1.46
CA ALA A 93 -15.72 42.76 -2.46
C ALA A 93 -16.85 43.59 -1.85
#